data_AF-A0A7T4AZ85-F1
#
_entry.id   AF-A0A7T4AZ85-F1
#
_cell.length_a   1.000
_cell.length_b   1.000
_cell.length_c   1.000
_cell.angle_alpha   90.00
_cell.angle_beta   90.00
_cell.angle_gamma   90.00
#
_symmetry.space_group_name_H-M   'P 1'
#
loop_
_entity.id
_entity.type
_entity.pdbx_description
1 polymer ?
#
loop_
_entity_poly.entity_id
_entity_poly.type
_entity_poly.pdbx_seq_one_letter_code
_entity_poly.pdbx_strand_id
1 'polypeptide(L)'
;MPDIRVNFGGTPAILTVSGNYKPGDLPPTGYSAREEWFWVQKRAGLRQQECPRCQRWCFPQQLDAGGRICIECARKQHANKGGRIWPDS
;
A
#
# COMPACT_ATOMS: atom_id res chain seq x y z
N MET A 1 -12.90 2.82 -3.22
CA MET A 1 -13.90 1.88 -3.77
C MET A 1 -15.18 2.65 -3.95
N PRO A 2 -15.70 2.85 -5.18
CA PRO A 2 -16.97 3.53 -5.35
C PRO A 2 -18.12 2.56 -5.04
N ASP A 3 -19.02 2.96 -4.14
CA ASP A 3 -20.33 2.33 -4.04
C ASP A 3 -21.19 2.84 -5.19
N ILE A 4 -21.59 1.92 -6.08
CA ILE A 4 -22.50 2.27 -7.17
C ILE A 4 -23.90 1.88 -6.74
N ARG A 5 -24.78 2.88 -6.65
CA ARG A 5 -26.21 2.65 -6.46
C ARG A 5 -26.80 2.18 -7.79
N VAL A 6 -27.31 0.97 -7.80
CA VAL A 6 -27.97 0.37 -8.97
C VAL A 6 -29.43 0.05 -8.60
N ASN A 7 -30.31 0.13 -9.59
CA ASN A 7 -31.73 -0.11 -9.38
C ASN A 7 -32.17 -1.27 -10.28
N PHE A 8 -32.40 -2.44 -9.70
CA PHE A 8 -32.86 -3.63 -10.43
C PHE A 8 -34.38 -3.69 -10.35
N GLY A 9 -35.07 -3.18 -11.37
CA GLY A 9 -36.53 -3.26 -11.47
C GLY A 9 -37.28 -2.63 -10.30
N GLY A 10 -36.75 -1.55 -9.71
CA GLY A 10 -37.34 -0.86 -8.57
C GLY A 10 -36.78 -1.28 -7.20
N THR A 11 -35.89 -2.28 -7.15
CA THR A 11 -35.19 -2.66 -5.92
C THR A 11 -33.84 -1.93 -5.85
N PRO A 12 -33.63 -1.05 -4.85
CA PRO A 12 -32.34 -0.38 -4.67
C PRO A 12 -31.31 -1.39 -4.17
N ALA A 13 -30.18 -1.49 -4.87
CA ALA A 13 -29.04 -2.29 -4.48
C ALA A 13 -27.76 -1.44 -4.52
N ILE A 14 -26.81 -1.80 -3.65
CA ILE A 14 -25.48 -1.20 -3.65
C ILE A 14 -24.52 -2.26 -4.16
N LEU A 15 -23.89 -1.98 -5.29
CA LEU A 15 -22.91 -2.88 -5.88
C LEU A 15 -21.51 -2.42 -5.47
N THR A 16 -20.77 -3.30 -4.80
CA THR A 16 -19.35 -3.12 -4.54
C THR A 16 -18.57 -3.58 -5.76
N VAL A 17 -18.06 -2.65 -6.56
CA VAL A 17 -17.20 -2.99 -7.71
C VAL A 17 -15.78 -3.24 -7.22
N SER A 18 -15.30 -4.46 -7.41
CA SER A 18 -13.91 -4.82 -7.17
C SER A 18 -13.00 -4.23 -8.26
N GLY A 19 -11.84 -3.72 -7.84
CA GLY A 19 -10.83 -3.19 -8.77
C GLY A 19 -10.10 -4.32 -9.48
N ASN A 20 -9.75 -4.14 -10.75
CA ASN A 20 -8.80 -5.03 -11.44
C ASN A 20 -7.38 -4.69 -10.98
N TYR A 21 -6.90 -5.36 -9.94
CA TYR A 21 -5.52 -5.19 -9.45
C TYR A 21 -4.56 -6.06 -10.26
N LYS A 22 -3.43 -5.49 -10.69
CA LYS A 22 -2.36 -6.26 -11.34
C LYS A 22 -1.26 -6.61 -10.32
N PRO A 23 -0.53 -7.71 -10.54
CA PRO A 23 0.68 -7.97 -9.78
C PRO A 23 1.68 -6.83 -9.98
N GLY A 24 2.19 -6.25 -8.89
CA GLY A 24 3.08 -5.08 -8.95
C GLY A 24 2.43 -3.72 -8.72
N ASP A 25 1.10 -3.61 -8.66
CA ASP A 25 0.44 -2.33 -8.36
C ASP A 25 0.70 -1.87 -6.92
N LEU A 26 0.72 -0.55 -6.73
CA LEU A 26 0.73 0.07 -5.41
C LEU A 26 -0.56 -0.27 -4.64
N PRO A 27 -0.50 -0.37 -3.30
CA PRO A 27 -1.66 -0.77 -2.53
C PRO A 27 -2.76 0.30 -2.61
N PRO A 28 -4.02 -0.11 -2.83
CA PRO A 28 -5.15 0.80 -2.90
C PRO A 28 -5.54 1.36 -1.51
N THR A 29 -6.27 2.47 -1.51
CA THR A 29 -6.93 3.03 -0.33
C THR A 29 -8.30 2.38 -0.11
N GLY A 30 -8.52 1.84 1.10
CA GLY A 30 -9.75 1.14 1.50
C GLY A 30 -9.48 -0.30 1.98
N TYR A 31 -10.29 -0.80 2.91
CA TYR A 31 -10.07 -2.10 3.56
C TYR A 31 -10.26 -3.28 2.59
N SER A 32 -11.45 -3.41 2.00
CA SER A 32 -11.77 -4.53 1.11
C SER A 32 -10.89 -4.55 -0.15
N ALA A 33 -10.52 -3.36 -0.67
CA ALA A 33 -9.60 -3.22 -1.79
C ALA A 33 -8.21 -3.76 -1.48
N ARG A 34 -7.75 -3.55 -0.25
CA ARG A 34 -6.44 -4.00 0.22
C ARG A 34 -6.39 -5.52 0.36
N GLU A 35 -7.49 -6.16 0.75
CA GLU A 35 -7.59 -7.62 0.81
C GLU A 35 -7.53 -8.24 -0.59
N GLU A 36 -8.33 -7.75 -1.53
CA GLU A 36 -8.33 -8.26 -2.91
C GLU A 36 -6.96 -8.09 -3.57
N TRP A 37 -6.34 -6.91 -3.40
CA TRP A 37 -4.97 -6.66 -3.85
C TRP A 37 -3.97 -7.63 -3.21
N PHE A 38 -4.07 -7.88 -1.89
CA PHE A 38 -3.22 -8.83 -1.18
C PHE A 38 -3.32 -10.24 -1.79
N TRP A 39 -4.53 -10.70 -2.08
CA TRP A 39 -4.75 -11.99 -2.71
C TRP A 39 -4.17 -12.07 -4.12
N VAL A 40 -4.26 -11.00 -4.92
CA VAL A 40 -3.62 -10.92 -6.24
C VAL A 40 -2.10 -11.02 -6.12
N GLN A 41 -1.47 -10.25 -5.22
CA GLN A 41 -0.01 -10.29 -5.05
C GLN A 41 0.46 -11.66 -4.54
N LYS A 42 -0.26 -12.25 -3.57
CA LYS A 42 0.04 -13.59 -3.04
C LYS A 42 -0.12 -14.67 -4.10
N ARG A 43 -1.16 -14.59 -4.95
CA ARG A 43 -1.36 -15.50 -6.08
C ARG A 43 -0.27 -15.35 -7.14
N ALA A 44 0.28 -14.15 -7.31
CA ALA A 44 1.43 -13.90 -8.17
C ALA A 44 2.79 -14.35 -7.58
N GLY A 45 2.81 -14.92 -6.37
CA GLY A 45 4.02 -15.46 -5.75
C GLY A 45 4.88 -14.43 -5.01
N LEU A 46 4.40 -13.19 -4.86
CA LEU A 46 5.12 -12.16 -4.11
C LEU A 46 5.03 -12.46 -2.60
N ARG A 47 6.19 -12.51 -1.96
CA ARG A 47 6.31 -12.78 -0.52
C ARG A 47 6.41 -11.47 0.23
N GLN A 48 5.58 -11.31 1.26
CA GLN A 48 5.72 -10.19 2.19
C GLN A 48 6.98 -10.36 3.03
N GLN A 49 7.66 -9.25 3.28
CA GLN A 49 8.78 -9.18 4.21
C GLN A 49 8.42 -8.22 5.34
N GLU A 50 8.88 -8.53 6.55
CA GLU A 50 8.72 -7.66 7.70
C GLU A 50 9.75 -6.53 7.65
N CYS A 51 9.29 -5.29 7.78
CA CYS A 51 10.20 -4.17 7.96
C CYS A 51 10.69 -4.12 9.42
N PRO A 52 12.00 -4.21 9.71
CA PRO A 52 12.54 -4.26 11.08
C PRO A 52 12.37 -2.93 11.84
N ARG A 53 12.05 -1.83 11.16
CA ARG A 53 11.91 -0.50 11.77
C ARG A 53 10.49 -0.17 12.21
N CYS A 54 9.48 -0.66 11.49
CA CYS A 54 8.09 -0.38 11.79
C CYS A 54 7.27 -1.64 12.08
N GLN A 55 7.87 -2.83 11.97
CA GLN A 55 7.25 -4.15 12.19
C GLN A 55 5.99 -4.37 11.34
N ARG A 56 5.85 -3.62 10.24
CA ARG A 56 4.77 -3.80 9.27
C ARG A 56 5.21 -4.78 8.20
N TRP A 57 4.28 -5.63 7.81
CA TRP A 57 4.43 -6.50 6.66
C TRP A 57 4.27 -5.67 5.39
N CYS A 58 5.29 -5.68 4.55
CA CYS A 58 5.33 -4.93 3.31
C CYS A 58 5.67 -5.88 2.16
N PHE A 59 5.01 -5.67 1.02
CA PHE A 59 5.40 -6.33 -0.23
C PHE A 59 6.68 -5.68 -0.79
N PRO A 60 7.45 -6.37 -1.64
CA PRO A 60 8.72 -5.83 -2.16
C PRO A 60 8.56 -4.50 -2.90
N GLN A 61 7.40 -4.23 -3.51
CA GLN A 61 7.07 -2.94 -4.13
C GLN A 61 6.95 -1.78 -3.13
N GLN A 62 6.74 -2.09 -1.84
CA GLN A 62 6.67 -1.12 -0.75
C GLN A 62 7.98 -1.05 0.06
N LEU A 63 8.96 -1.89 -0.28
CA LEU A 63 10.30 -1.84 0.29
C LEU A 63 11.17 -0.90 -0.53
N ASP A 64 12.16 -0.33 0.14
CA ASP A 64 13.20 0.48 -0.49
C ASP A 64 14.03 -0.36 -1.47
N ALA A 65 14.82 0.27 -2.34
CA ALA A 65 15.71 -0.40 -3.29
C ALA A 65 16.62 -1.45 -2.65
N GLY A 66 16.97 -1.26 -1.37
CA GLY A 66 17.75 -2.24 -0.59
C GLY A 66 16.96 -3.42 -0.01
N GLY A 67 15.64 -3.49 -0.18
CA GLY A 67 14.77 -4.58 0.28
C GLY A 67 14.67 -4.76 1.81
N ARG A 68 15.28 -3.87 2.60
CA ARG A 68 15.42 -4.02 4.06
C ARG A 68 14.45 -3.19 4.88
N ILE A 69 13.93 -2.10 4.31
CA ILE A 69 13.07 -1.14 5.03
C ILE A 69 11.92 -0.71 4.14
N CYS A 70 10.80 -0.32 4.75
CA CYS A 70 9.67 0.25 4.03
C CYS A 70 10.01 1.61 3.42
N ILE A 71 9.44 1.99 2.27
CA ILE A 71 9.71 3.29 1.60
C ILE A 71 9.37 4.48 2.52
N GLU A 72 8.31 4.38 3.34
CA GLU A 72 8.00 5.41 4.35
C GLU A 72 9.10 5.53 5.42
N CYS A 73 9.66 4.39 5.83
CA CYS A 73 10.74 4.28 6.79
C CYS A 73 12.05 4.84 6.23
N ALA A 74 12.27 4.67 4.92
CA ALA A 74 13.39 5.25 4.18
C ALA A 74 13.23 6.77 4.08
N ARG A 75 12.04 7.27 3.67
CA ARG A 75 11.74 8.70 3.60
C ARG A 75 11.95 9.43 4.93
N LYS A 76 11.53 8.84 6.06
CA LYS A 76 11.77 9.40 7.40
C LYS A 76 13.26 9.49 7.78
N GLN A 77 14.14 8.68 7.20
CA GLN A 77 15.59 8.76 7.45
C GLN A 77 16.23 9.97 6.79
N HIS A 78 15.82 10.31 5.57
CA HIS A 78 16.31 11.49 4.86
C HIS A 78 15.82 12.79 5.52
N ALA A 79 14.59 12.80 6.04
CA ALA A 79 14.06 13.93 6.78
C ALA A 79 14.88 14.24 8.06
N ASN A 80 15.33 13.21 8.79
CA ASN A 80 16.13 13.40 10.01
C ASN A 80 17.60 13.81 9.70
N LYS A 81 18.12 13.50 8.51
CA LYS A 81 19.48 13.90 8.11
C LYS A 81 19.60 15.37 7.67
N GLY A 82 18.49 16.07 7.43
CA GLY A 82 18.48 17.48 7.03
C GLY A 82 18.51 18.50 8.18
N GLY A 83 18.57 18.06 9.44
CA GLY A 83 18.36 18.92 10.62
C GLY A 83 19.60 19.49 11.31
N ARG A 84 20.78 19.54 10.67
CA ARG A 84 21.99 20.16 11.27
C ARG A 84 22.85 20.88 10.23
N ILE A 85 22.38 22.04 9.76
CA ILE A 85 23.26 23.03 9.14
C ILE A 85 22.75 24.43 9.49
N TRP A 86 23.31 25.01 10.54
CA TRP A 86 23.76 26.41 10.53
C TRP A 86 25.06 26.44 11.35
N PRO A 87 26.21 26.81 10.74
CA PRO A 87 27.40 27.11 11.51
C PRO A 87 27.17 28.41 12.28
N ASP A 88 27.50 28.37 13.57
CA ASP A 88 27.64 29.52 14.46
C ASP A 88 28.76 30.42 13.92
N SER A 89 28.42 31.64 13.48
CA SER A 89 29.35 32.75 13.21
C SER A 89 28.60 34.08 13.20
#